data_AF-A0A835YLC8-F1
#
_entry.id   AF-A0A835YLC8-F1
#
_cell.length_a   1.000
_cell.length_b   1.000
_cell.length_c   1.000
_cell.angle_alpha   90.00
_cell.angle_beta   90.00
_cell.angle_gamma   90.00
#
_symmetry.space_group_name_H-M   'P 1'
#
loop_
_entity.id
_entity.type
_entity.pdbx_description
1 polymer ?
#
loop_
_entity_poly.entity_id
_entity_poly.type
_entity_poly.pdbx_seq_one_letter_code
_entity_poly.pdbx_strand_id
1 'polypeptide(L)'
;MRHVLRSRSFAFACLAVLVMVPSFQGFGLGAPAASVVKGKAPGSSGGWRQRARGQLDKLRVHVMSYSEEADLDVHSQRFQAAPVAPEDREFLINGWRWHTRVAIREAGRLRDVAAGARSSAAKEQMPARLGKCYDYVWSFVFVKLHKIEMELFFPWLRQNLPMEVAVVLEEYERERRQLREIGARLGTAVKDLNRPGKAGQAAYKAVVDLTGELERKTLSLQRGQEGYLMPYVAAYVDRATQNKFNSKVIASLGLVDSQVLMVAMYDTISGNAQEYARFRKDVPAFARALIPTWRRALFASRARCLEGEPEVAVAAE
;
A
#
# COMPACT_ATOMS: atom_id res chain seq x y z
N MET A 1 21.96 -0.80 40.49
CA MET A 1 20.67 -0.88 39.76
C MET A 1 20.11 0.51 39.39
N ARG A 2 20.94 1.44 38.87
CA ARG A 2 20.51 2.74 38.31
C ARG A 2 21.58 3.23 37.33
N HIS A 3 21.53 2.83 36.05
CA HIS A 3 22.23 3.48 34.94
C HIS A 3 21.78 2.86 33.59
N VAL A 4 20.54 3.14 33.15
CA VAL A 4 20.07 2.80 31.77
C VAL A 4 19.23 3.95 31.14
N LEU A 5 19.32 5.17 31.65
CA LEU A 5 18.51 6.30 31.14
C LEU A 5 19.39 7.46 30.63
N ARG A 6 20.24 7.23 29.63
CA ARG A 6 20.89 8.33 28.87
C ARG A 6 21.07 8.11 27.36
N SER A 7 20.50 7.05 26.76
CA SER A 7 20.70 6.75 25.33
C SER A 7 19.57 7.23 24.39
N ARG A 8 18.66 8.10 24.84
CA ARG A 8 17.56 8.60 24.00
C ARG A 8 17.87 9.93 23.28
N SER A 9 18.83 10.72 23.75
CA SER A 9 19.12 12.03 23.15
C SER A 9 20.06 11.98 21.94
N PHE A 10 20.89 10.93 21.80
CA PHE A 10 21.83 10.83 20.68
C PHE A 10 21.16 10.37 19.37
N ALA A 11 20.05 9.64 19.44
CA ALA A 11 19.30 9.19 18.27
C ALA A 11 18.47 10.32 17.62
N PHE A 12 18.19 11.42 18.33
CA PHE A 12 17.45 12.56 17.79
C PHE A 12 18.32 13.48 16.91
N ALA A 13 19.63 13.56 17.17
CA ALA A 13 20.53 14.45 16.44
C ALA A 13 20.84 13.95 15.01
N CYS A 14 20.89 12.63 14.77
CA CYS A 14 21.06 12.09 13.41
C CYS A 14 19.79 12.13 12.56
N LEU A 15 18.63 12.44 13.18
CA LEU A 15 17.32 12.37 12.54
C LEU A 15 16.86 13.69 11.92
N ALA A 16 17.49 14.81 12.29
CA ALA A 16 17.33 16.09 11.58
C ALA A 16 17.86 16.04 10.14
N VAL A 17 18.77 15.12 9.82
CA VAL A 17 19.35 14.94 8.48
C VAL A 17 18.37 14.24 7.51
N LEU A 18 17.35 13.53 8.03
CA LEU A 18 16.32 12.87 7.21
C LEU A 18 15.24 13.84 6.68
N VAL A 19 15.21 15.09 7.14
CA VAL A 19 14.24 16.12 6.71
C VAL A 19 14.91 17.30 5.97
N MET A 20 16.25 17.40 5.99
CA MET A 20 16.97 18.49 5.32
C MET A 20 18.20 18.01 4.55
N VAL A 21 18.02 17.57 3.31
CA VAL A 21 18.86 18.02 2.17
C VAL A 21 18.06 17.85 0.86
N PRO A 22 17.39 18.89 0.36
CA PRO A 22 17.31 19.14 -1.07
C PRO A 22 18.41 20.14 -1.43
N SER A 23 19.36 19.72 -2.27
CA SER A 23 20.27 20.64 -2.96
C SER A 23 19.45 21.59 -3.83
N PHE A 24 19.18 22.79 -3.32
CA PHE A 24 18.51 23.87 -4.02
C PHE A 24 19.54 24.63 -4.86
N GLN A 25 19.50 24.45 -6.19
CA GLN A 25 19.93 25.48 -7.14
C GLN A 25 18.66 26.14 -7.69
N GLY A 26 18.64 27.47 -7.59
CA GLY A 26 17.44 28.28 -7.74
C GLY A 26 16.91 28.37 -9.17
N PHE A 27 15.60 28.59 -9.28
CA PHE A 27 14.97 29.17 -10.46
C PHE A 27 13.86 30.12 -10.03
N GLY A 28 13.87 31.28 -10.68
CA GLY A 28 13.05 32.45 -10.38
C GLY A 28 11.57 32.28 -10.70
N LEU A 29 10.77 33.05 -9.95
CA LEU A 29 9.33 33.16 -10.10
C LEU A 29 9.00 34.13 -11.24
N GLY A 30 8.38 33.61 -12.31
CA GLY A 30 7.63 34.39 -13.29
C GLY A 30 6.18 33.90 -13.30
N ALA A 31 5.24 34.77 -12.92
CA ALA A 31 3.81 34.49 -12.96
C ALA A 31 3.21 34.93 -14.30
N PRO A 32 2.29 34.16 -14.92
CA PRO A 32 1.41 34.70 -15.94
C PRO A 32 -0.04 34.89 -15.45
N ALA A 33 -0.64 35.96 -15.95
CA ALA A 33 -2.01 36.40 -15.70
C ALA A 33 -3.05 35.47 -16.35
N ALA A 34 -4.18 35.28 -15.67
CA ALA A 34 -5.32 34.53 -16.17
C ALA A 34 -6.35 35.46 -16.86
N SER A 35 -6.68 35.16 -18.12
CA SER A 35 -7.82 35.75 -18.83
C SER A 35 -9.01 34.78 -18.84
N VAL A 36 -10.16 35.23 -18.37
CA VAL A 36 -11.43 34.50 -18.35
C VAL A 36 -12.14 34.66 -19.69
N VAL A 37 -12.38 33.54 -20.40
CA VAL A 37 -13.23 33.50 -21.60
C VAL A 37 -14.53 32.76 -21.27
N LYS A 38 -15.66 33.46 -21.37
CA LYS A 38 -17.02 32.90 -21.26
C LYS A 38 -17.44 32.32 -22.61
N GLY A 39 -17.53 30.99 -22.71
CA GLY A 39 -18.06 30.26 -23.86
C GLY A 39 -19.46 29.70 -23.62
N LYS A 40 -20.37 29.94 -24.58
CA LYS A 40 -21.76 29.43 -24.66
C LYS A 40 -21.81 27.91 -24.80
N ALA A 41 -22.78 27.26 -24.14
CA ALA A 41 -23.04 25.83 -24.24
C ALA A 41 -23.95 25.50 -25.45
N PRO A 42 -23.62 24.48 -26.28
CA PRO A 42 -24.56 23.85 -27.19
C PRO A 42 -25.12 22.54 -26.58
N GLY A 43 -26.40 22.28 -26.89
CA GLY A 43 -27.22 21.24 -26.29
C GLY A 43 -27.07 19.82 -26.87
N SER A 44 -27.95 18.96 -26.36
CA SER A 44 -28.23 17.56 -26.76
C SER A 44 -27.17 16.51 -26.34
N SER A 45 -27.32 16.01 -25.11
CA SER A 45 -26.38 15.11 -24.42
C SER A 45 -26.84 13.64 -24.29
N GLY A 46 -27.80 13.19 -25.10
CA GLY A 46 -28.36 11.83 -24.99
C GLY A 46 -27.46 10.70 -25.49
N GLY A 47 -26.79 10.86 -26.63
CA GLY A 47 -26.11 9.75 -27.33
C GLY A 47 -24.69 9.44 -26.85
N TRP A 48 -24.00 10.40 -26.25
CA TRP A 48 -22.59 10.27 -25.84
C TRP A 48 -22.43 9.39 -24.60
N ARG A 49 -23.37 9.49 -23.65
CA ARG A 49 -23.32 8.74 -22.39
C ARG A 49 -23.49 7.22 -22.59
N GLN A 50 -24.28 6.79 -23.57
CA GLN A 50 -24.44 5.38 -23.91
C GLN A 50 -23.21 4.80 -24.63
N ARG A 51 -22.59 5.55 -25.54
CA ARG A 51 -21.33 5.13 -26.20
C ARG A 51 -20.15 5.09 -25.23
N ALA A 52 -20.05 6.07 -24.33
CA ALA A 52 -19.04 6.08 -23.27
C ALA A 52 -19.21 4.88 -22.31
N ARG A 53 -20.45 4.53 -21.92
CA ARG A 53 -20.71 3.32 -21.11
C ARG A 53 -20.30 2.04 -21.82
N GLY A 54 -20.63 1.87 -23.10
CA GLY A 54 -20.25 0.67 -23.85
C GLY A 54 -18.74 0.49 -24.01
N GLN A 55 -17.98 1.58 -24.17
CA GLN A 55 -16.52 1.54 -24.15
C GLN A 55 -15.95 1.28 -22.74
N LEU A 56 -16.55 1.88 -21.71
CA LEU A 56 -16.16 1.65 -20.31
C LEU A 56 -16.41 0.21 -19.88
N ASP A 57 -17.52 -0.42 -20.27
CA ASP A 57 -17.80 -1.81 -19.93
C ASP A 57 -16.85 -2.78 -20.66
N LYS A 58 -16.45 -2.48 -21.91
CA LYS A 58 -15.40 -3.24 -22.62
C LYS A 58 -14.01 -3.06 -21.97
N LEU A 59 -13.64 -1.83 -21.61
CA LEU A 59 -12.41 -1.54 -20.85
C LEU A 59 -12.43 -2.21 -19.46
N ARG A 60 -13.59 -2.24 -18.80
CA ARG A 60 -13.76 -2.83 -17.47
C ARG A 60 -13.58 -4.35 -17.48
N VAL A 61 -14.11 -5.03 -18.50
CA VAL A 61 -13.85 -6.47 -18.70
C VAL A 61 -12.36 -6.69 -18.97
N HIS A 62 -11.72 -5.89 -19.83
CA HIS A 62 -10.29 -6.03 -20.12
C HIS A 62 -9.35 -5.72 -18.95
N VAL A 63 -9.59 -4.68 -18.16
CA VAL A 63 -8.71 -4.31 -17.03
C VAL A 63 -8.71 -5.37 -15.92
N MET A 64 -9.75 -6.20 -15.85
CA MET A 64 -9.87 -7.27 -14.85
C MET A 64 -9.64 -8.67 -15.43
N SER A 65 -9.60 -8.82 -16.76
CA SER A 65 -9.29 -10.06 -17.48
C SER A 65 -8.03 -9.91 -18.32
N TYR A 66 -6.97 -9.30 -17.77
CA TYR A 66 -5.65 -9.27 -18.40
C TYR A 66 -5.17 -10.70 -18.68
N SER A 67 -5.53 -11.25 -19.85
CA SER A 67 -4.85 -12.40 -20.43
C SER A 67 -3.52 -11.88 -20.93
N GLU A 68 -2.43 -12.38 -20.35
CA GLU A 68 -1.07 -11.82 -20.47
C GLU A 68 -0.55 -11.66 -21.91
N GLU A 69 -1.14 -12.34 -22.90
CA GLU A 69 -0.53 -12.47 -24.23
C GLU A 69 -1.07 -11.52 -25.31
N ALA A 70 -2.34 -11.11 -25.25
CA ALA A 70 -2.97 -10.41 -26.39
C ALA A 70 -2.82 -8.87 -26.38
N ASP A 71 -2.42 -8.26 -25.27
CA ASP A 71 -2.49 -6.79 -25.08
C ASP A 71 -1.12 -6.11 -24.90
N LEU A 72 -0.02 -6.88 -24.91
CA LEU A 72 1.34 -6.34 -24.83
C LEU A 72 1.67 -5.43 -26.03
N ASP A 73 1.07 -5.69 -27.19
CA ASP A 73 1.40 -4.99 -28.43
C ASP A 73 0.72 -3.61 -28.55
N VAL A 74 -0.49 -3.45 -27.99
CA VAL A 74 -1.17 -2.14 -27.92
C VAL A 74 -0.43 -1.21 -26.95
N HIS A 75 0.15 -1.78 -25.90
CA HIS A 75 0.96 -1.04 -24.94
C HIS A 75 2.35 -0.67 -25.50
N SER A 76 2.96 -1.54 -26.32
CA SER A 76 4.28 -1.31 -26.90
C SER A 76 4.34 -0.01 -27.71
N GLN A 77 3.36 0.23 -28.58
CA GLN A 77 3.29 1.43 -29.42
C GLN A 77 3.10 2.71 -28.60
N ARG A 78 2.26 2.66 -27.55
CA ARG A 78 2.01 3.81 -26.68
C ARG A 78 3.27 4.25 -25.94
N PHE A 79 4.09 3.29 -25.54
CA PHE A 79 5.35 3.59 -24.88
C PHE A 79 6.42 4.13 -25.83
N GLN A 80 6.34 3.93 -27.14
CA GLN A 80 7.32 4.51 -28.07
C GLN A 80 7.26 6.04 -28.08
N ALA A 81 6.07 6.63 -27.95
CA ALA A 81 5.86 8.08 -27.92
C ALA A 81 5.94 8.70 -26.51
N ALA A 82 6.30 7.93 -25.48
CA ALA A 82 6.34 8.42 -24.11
C ALA A 82 7.56 9.35 -23.87
N PRO A 83 7.42 10.40 -23.04
CA PRO A 83 8.41 11.48 -22.93
C PRO A 83 9.72 11.06 -22.25
N VAL A 84 9.72 9.98 -21.46
CA VAL A 84 10.95 9.45 -20.84
C VAL A 84 11.63 8.48 -21.80
N ALA A 85 12.93 8.67 -22.05
CA ALA A 85 13.73 7.78 -22.89
C ALA A 85 13.75 6.34 -22.32
N PRO A 86 13.69 5.28 -23.16
CA PRO A 86 13.62 3.89 -22.69
C PRO A 86 14.63 3.49 -21.62
N GLU A 87 15.88 3.93 -21.73
CA GLU A 87 16.98 3.72 -20.79
C GLU A 87 16.75 4.33 -19.39
N ASP A 88 15.87 5.33 -19.32
CA ASP A 88 15.54 6.05 -18.08
C ASP A 88 14.21 5.62 -17.46
N ARG A 89 13.49 4.66 -18.07
CA ARG A 89 12.17 4.16 -17.60
C ARG A 89 12.28 3.21 -16.41
N GLU A 90 12.92 3.69 -15.34
CA GLU A 90 12.94 3.01 -14.05
C GLU A 90 11.77 3.53 -13.19
N PHE A 91 11.00 2.60 -12.61
CA PHE A 91 10.05 2.94 -11.56
C PHE A 91 10.75 3.03 -10.20
N LEU A 92 10.70 4.20 -9.57
CA LEU A 92 11.46 4.54 -8.36
C LEU A 92 10.61 4.68 -7.09
N ILE A 93 9.28 4.55 -7.17
CA ILE A 93 8.38 4.68 -6.01
C ILE A 93 8.28 3.35 -5.25
N ASN A 94 9.43 2.77 -4.92
CA ASN A 94 9.53 1.43 -4.36
C ASN A 94 8.94 1.33 -2.95
N GLY A 95 8.99 2.40 -2.15
CA GLY A 95 8.38 2.42 -0.82
C GLY A 95 6.86 2.14 -0.83
N TRP A 96 6.12 2.73 -1.77
CA TRP A 96 4.70 2.44 -1.96
C TRP A 96 4.48 0.99 -2.39
N ARG A 97 5.29 0.51 -3.35
CA ARG A 97 5.23 -0.89 -3.83
C ARG A 97 5.45 -1.89 -2.70
N TRP A 98 6.46 -1.67 -1.86
CA TRP A 98 6.73 -2.53 -0.71
C TRP A 98 5.63 -2.43 0.34
N HIS A 99 5.01 -1.26 0.55
CA HIS A 99 3.86 -1.12 1.46
C HIS A 99 2.67 -1.98 0.98
N THR A 100 2.35 -1.96 -0.31
CA THR A 100 1.29 -2.83 -0.87
C THR A 100 1.62 -4.32 -0.64
N ARG A 101 2.88 -4.74 -0.79
CA ARG A 101 3.31 -6.11 -0.48
C ARG A 101 3.19 -6.44 1.01
N VAL A 102 3.51 -5.49 1.90
CA VAL A 102 3.27 -5.63 3.35
C VAL A 102 1.78 -5.85 3.62
N ALA A 103 0.90 -5.08 3.00
CA ALA A 103 -0.55 -5.23 3.17
C ALA A 103 -1.04 -6.64 2.79
N ILE A 104 -0.51 -7.22 1.70
CA ILE A 104 -0.83 -8.59 1.29
C ILE A 104 -0.30 -9.61 2.29
N ARG A 105 0.98 -9.49 2.69
CA ARG A 105 1.58 -10.40 3.67
C ARG A 105 0.79 -10.39 4.98
N GLU A 106 0.48 -9.22 5.51
CA GLU A 106 -0.23 -9.12 6.78
C GLU A 106 -1.71 -9.56 6.66
N ALA A 107 -2.36 -9.34 5.53
CA ALA A 107 -3.70 -9.89 5.28
C ALA A 107 -3.68 -11.43 5.26
N GLY A 108 -2.69 -12.04 4.61
CA GLY A 108 -2.48 -13.49 4.62
C GLY A 108 -2.23 -14.02 6.03
N ARG A 109 -1.35 -13.38 6.81
CA ARG A 109 -1.10 -13.76 8.21
C ARG A 109 -2.35 -13.65 9.09
N LEU A 110 -3.17 -12.61 8.90
CA LEU A 110 -4.43 -12.45 9.62
C LEU A 110 -5.42 -13.56 9.25
N ARG A 111 -5.51 -13.93 7.97
CA ARG A 111 -6.30 -15.08 7.50
C ARG A 111 -5.83 -16.37 8.17
N ASP A 112 -4.52 -16.60 8.23
CA ASP A 112 -3.95 -17.81 8.83
C ASP A 112 -4.25 -17.89 10.34
N VAL A 113 -4.18 -16.76 11.08
CA VAL A 113 -4.62 -16.69 12.47
C VAL A 113 -6.12 -17.00 12.60
N ALA A 114 -6.95 -16.43 11.72
CA ALA A 114 -8.39 -16.67 11.73
C ALA A 114 -8.74 -18.13 11.40
N ALA A 115 -7.99 -18.81 10.53
CA ALA A 115 -8.19 -20.21 10.19
C ALA A 115 -7.58 -21.20 11.22
N GLY A 116 -6.59 -20.76 12.00
CA GLY A 116 -5.72 -21.61 12.81
C GLY A 116 -6.25 -22.05 14.18
N ALA A 117 -7.49 -21.77 14.56
CA ALA A 117 -8.02 -22.15 15.88
C ALA A 117 -8.32 -23.66 15.99
N ARG A 118 -7.28 -24.48 16.20
CA ARG A 118 -7.39 -25.95 16.25
C ARG A 118 -7.85 -26.50 17.61
N SER A 119 -7.41 -25.90 18.73
CA SER A 119 -7.75 -26.36 20.08
C SER A 119 -8.88 -25.54 20.73
N SER A 120 -9.56 -26.10 21.73
CA SER A 120 -10.59 -25.41 22.51
C SER A 120 -10.03 -24.21 23.28
N ALA A 121 -8.86 -24.38 23.91
CA ALA A 121 -8.16 -23.29 24.61
C ALA A 121 -7.76 -22.15 23.66
N ALA A 122 -7.29 -22.47 22.44
CA ALA A 122 -7.01 -21.44 21.44
C ALA A 122 -8.27 -20.71 20.98
N LYS A 123 -9.41 -21.40 20.89
CA LYS A 123 -10.70 -20.80 20.50
C LYS A 123 -11.20 -19.77 21.53
N GLU A 124 -10.97 -20.00 22.82
CA GLU A 124 -11.40 -19.08 23.88
C GLU A 124 -10.64 -17.74 23.83
N GLN A 125 -9.33 -17.78 23.55
CA GLN A 125 -8.51 -16.56 23.45
C GLN A 125 -8.60 -15.89 22.06
N MET A 126 -9.18 -16.57 21.08
CA MET A 126 -9.18 -16.14 19.68
C MET A 126 -9.88 -14.78 19.45
N PRO A 127 -11.03 -14.46 20.07
CA PRO A 127 -11.68 -13.16 19.87
C PRO A 127 -10.77 -11.98 20.24
N ALA A 128 -10.13 -12.02 21.41
CA ALA A 128 -9.24 -10.96 21.87
C ALA A 128 -7.98 -10.83 20.98
N ARG A 129 -7.44 -11.96 20.53
CA ARG A 129 -6.30 -11.99 19.62
C ARG A 129 -6.66 -11.41 18.25
N LEU A 130 -7.77 -11.84 17.65
CA LEU A 130 -8.26 -11.35 16.35
C LEU A 130 -8.57 -9.86 16.40
N GLY A 131 -9.10 -9.35 17.51
CA GLY A 131 -9.26 -7.91 17.74
C GLY A 131 -7.95 -7.14 17.58
N LYS A 132 -6.91 -7.54 18.31
CA LYS A 132 -5.57 -6.91 18.24
C LYS A 132 -4.97 -7.01 16.83
N CYS A 133 -5.16 -8.14 16.16
CA CYS A 133 -4.61 -8.33 14.81
C CYS A 133 -5.33 -7.55 13.75
N TYR A 134 -6.65 -7.48 13.82
CA TYR A 134 -7.42 -6.59 12.97
C TYR A 134 -6.97 -5.14 13.15
N ASP A 135 -6.80 -4.67 14.40
CA ASP A 135 -6.35 -3.30 14.64
C ASP A 135 -4.98 -3.02 14.04
N TYR A 136 -4.02 -3.94 14.18
CA TYR A 136 -2.71 -3.78 13.55
C TYR A 136 -2.79 -3.83 12.01
N VAL A 137 -3.40 -4.87 11.44
CA VAL A 137 -3.46 -5.02 9.98
C VAL A 137 -4.27 -3.90 9.35
N TRP A 138 -5.49 -3.66 9.81
CA TRP A 138 -6.36 -2.66 9.22
C TRP A 138 -5.91 -1.24 9.55
N SER A 139 -5.92 -0.89 10.84
CA SER A 139 -5.75 0.51 11.27
C SER A 139 -4.32 1.01 11.10
N PHE A 140 -3.32 0.15 11.19
CA PHE A 140 -1.93 0.54 10.94
C PHE A 140 -1.51 0.28 9.48
N VAL A 141 -1.66 -0.93 8.93
CA VAL A 141 -1.12 -1.21 7.58
C VAL A 141 -2.00 -0.64 6.47
N PHE A 142 -3.28 -1.01 6.42
CA PHE A 142 -4.17 -0.63 5.31
C PHE A 142 -4.59 0.83 5.33
N VAL A 143 -4.99 1.37 6.48
CA VAL A 143 -5.42 2.77 6.59
C VAL A 143 -4.28 3.72 6.20
N LYS A 144 -3.03 3.42 6.57
CA LYS A 144 -1.88 4.22 6.13
C LYS A 144 -1.66 4.12 4.63
N LEU A 145 -1.70 2.92 4.05
CA LEU A 145 -1.57 2.74 2.60
C LEU A 145 -2.65 3.55 1.87
N HIS A 146 -3.89 3.42 2.30
CA HIS A 146 -5.03 4.16 1.74
C HIS A 146 -4.92 5.66 1.88
N LYS A 147 -4.38 6.16 3.00
CA LYS A 147 -4.14 7.58 3.19
C LYS A 147 -3.14 8.09 2.15
N ILE A 148 -1.99 7.42 2.02
CA ILE A 148 -0.97 7.78 1.02
C ILE A 148 -1.56 7.72 -0.39
N GLU A 149 -2.31 6.67 -0.73
CA GLU A 149 -2.89 6.51 -2.05
C GLU A 149 -3.88 7.62 -2.40
N MET A 150 -4.83 7.91 -1.52
CA MET A 150 -5.90 8.87 -1.80
C MET A 150 -5.45 10.33 -1.69
N GLU A 151 -4.59 10.65 -0.72
CA GLU A 151 -4.19 12.04 -0.48
C GLU A 151 -2.97 12.47 -1.31
N LEU A 152 -2.11 11.52 -1.69
CA LEU A 152 -0.86 11.83 -2.37
C LEU A 152 -0.76 11.15 -3.74
N PHE A 153 -0.86 9.82 -3.80
CA PHE A 153 -0.48 9.08 -5.00
C PHE A 153 -1.46 9.30 -6.16
N PHE A 154 -2.76 9.07 -5.99
CA PHE A 154 -3.73 9.26 -7.09
C PHE A 154 -3.84 10.71 -7.56
N PRO A 155 -3.84 11.74 -6.70
CA PRO A 155 -3.74 13.12 -7.15
C PRO A 155 -2.46 13.38 -7.96
N TRP A 156 -1.32 12.84 -7.51
CA TRP A 156 -0.05 12.97 -8.22
C TRP A 156 -0.07 12.27 -9.58
N LEU A 157 -0.67 11.07 -9.68
CA LEU A 157 -0.81 10.35 -10.95
C LEU A 157 -1.65 11.15 -11.96
N ARG A 158 -2.77 11.74 -11.55
CA ARG A 158 -3.59 12.58 -12.44
C ARG A 158 -2.85 13.80 -12.98
N GLN A 159 -1.89 14.32 -12.23
CA GLN A 159 -1.10 15.48 -12.63
C GLN A 159 0.02 15.13 -13.61
N ASN A 160 0.54 13.90 -13.54
CA ASN A 160 1.76 13.51 -14.24
C ASN A 160 1.55 12.44 -15.33
N LEU A 161 0.37 11.82 -15.40
CA LEU A 161 0.04 10.83 -16.41
C LEU A 161 -0.91 11.39 -17.48
N PRO A 162 -0.88 10.83 -18.70
CA PRO A 162 -1.81 11.20 -19.76
C PRO A 162 -3.28 11.02 -19.36
N MET A 163 -4.15 11.83 -19.92
CA MET A 163 -5.59 11.86 -19.59
C MET A 163 -6.30 10.54 -19.90
N GLU A 164 -5.78 9.75 -20.85
CA GLU A 164 -6.32 8.44 -21.19
C GLU A 164 -6.19 7.44 -20.03
N VAL A 165 -5.23 7.67 -19.12
CA VAL A 165 -5.04 6.85 -17.92
C VAL A 165 -6.08 7.17 -16.85
N ALA A 166 -6.79 8.31 -16.93
CA ALA A 166 -7.74 8.76 -15.91
C ALA A 166 -8.85 7.74 -15.64
N VAL A 167 -9.39 7.11 -16.69
CA VAL A 167 -10.42 6.07 -16.58
C VAL A 167 -9.93 4.88 -15.74
N VAL A 168 -8.67 4.49 -15.94
CA VAL A 168 -8.06 3.39 -15.20
C VAL A 168 -7.78 3.79 -13.74
N LEU A 169 -7.41 5.05 -13.49
CA LEU A 169 -7.26 5.57 -12.13
C LEU A 169 -8.60 5.56 -11.38
N GLU A 170 -9.70 5.94 -12.03
CA GLU A 170 -11.05 5.89 -11.45
C GLU A 170 -11.48 4.47 -11.09
N GLU A 171 -11.11 3.49 -11.92
CA GLU A 171 -11.29 2.07 -11.65
C GLU A 171 -10.54 1.63 -10.38
N TYR A 172 -9.25 1.94 -10.28
CA TYR A 172 -8.46 1.63 -9.09
C TYR A 172 -9.02 2.27 -7.82
N GLU A 173 -9.46 3.53 -7.90
CA GLU A 173 -10.09 4.19 -6.76
C GLU A 173 -11.40 3.52 -6.34
N ARG A 174 -12.19 3.02 -7.30
CA ARG A 174 -13.40 2.24 -7.01
C ARG A 174 -13.07 0.92 -6.33
N GLU A 175 -12.08 0.20 -6.85
CA GLU A 175 -11.60 -1.05 -6.26
C GLU A 175 -11.05 -0.83 -4.83
N ARG A 176 -10.39 0.31 -4.58
CA ARG A 176 -9.93 0.72 -3.24
C ARG A 176 -11.09 1.06 -2.30
N ARG A 177 -12.21 1.61 -2.80
CA ARG A 177 -13.43 1.78 -1.98
C ARG A 177 -14.00 0.44 -1.55
N GLN A 178 -14.05 -0.55 -2.44
CA GLN A 178 -14.48 -1.90 -2.09
C GLN A 178 -13.56 -2.55 -1.04
N LEU A 179 -12.24 -2.33 -1.14
CA LEU A 179 -11.31 -2.81 -0.12
C LEU A 179 -11.61 -2.20 1.26
N ARG A 180 -11.98 -0.91 1.32
CA ARG A 180 -12.44 -0.25 2.55
C ARG A 180 -13.72 -0.84 3.10
N GLU A 181 -14.68 -1.17 2.24
CA GLU A 181 -15.93 -1.83 2.63
C GLU A 181 -15.67 -3.22 3.23
N ILE A 182 -14.76 -4.01 2.63
CA ILE A 182 -14.32 -5.30 3.18
C ILE A 182 -13.73 -5.11 4.58
N GLY A 183 -12.81 -4.15 4.75
CA GLY A 183 -12.22 -3.85 6.06
C GLY A 183 -13.25 -3.42 7.09
N ALA A 184 -14.22 -2.57 6.73
CA ALA A 184 -15.29 -2.15 7.62
C ALA A 184 -16.18 -3.33 8.06
N ARG A 185 -16.57 -4.20 7.11
CA ARG A 185 -17.32 -5.44 7.40
C ARG A 185 -16.53 -6.36 8.32
N LEU A 186 -15.22 -6.51 8.08
CA LEU A 186 -14.33 -7.31 8.90
C LEU A 186 -14.24 -6.77 10.33
N GLY A 187 -14.10 -5.45 10.50
CA GLY A 187 -14.10 -4.82 11.83
C GLY A 187 -15.40 -5.05 12.61
N THR A 188 -16.55 -5.00 11.94
CA THR A 188 -17.84 -5.35 12.56
C THR A 188 -17.88 -6.82 12.97
N ALA A 189 -17.47 -7.74 12.09
CA ALA A 189 -17.43 -9.17 12.40
C ALA A 189 -16.49 -9.48 13.58
N VAL A 190 -15.33 -8.84 13.65
CA VAL A 190 -14.38 -8.98 14.77
C VAL A 190 -14.97 -8.50 16.09
N LYS A 191 -15.71 -7.38 16.10
CA LYS A 191 -16.40 -6.91 17.32
C LYS A 191 -17.47 -7.89 17.79
N ASP A 192 -18.16 -8.52 16.85
CA ASP A 192 -19.24 -9.46 17.13
C ASP A 192 -18.77 -10.83 17.62
N LEU A 193 -17.46 -11.14 17.57
CA LEU A 193 -16.87 -12.37 18.11
C LEU A 193 -17.13 -12.57 19.61
N ASN A 194 -17.25 -11.48 20.37
CA ASN A 194 -17.50 -11.55 21.81
C ASN A 194 -18.98 -11.85 22.15
N ARG A 195 -19.87 -11.97 21.16
CA ARG A 195 -21.28 -12.31 21.40
C ARG A 195 -21.43 -13.81 21.64
N PRO A 196 -22.16 -14.23 22.69
CA PRO A 196 -22.32 -15.65 22.99
C PRO A 196 -23.17 -16.40 21.96
N GLY A 197 -23.01 -17.73 21.91
CA GLY A 197 -23.86 -18.64 21.16
C GLY A 197 -23.68 -18.58 19.64
N LYS A 198 -24.79 -18.73 18.89
CA LYS A 198 -24.80 -18.81 17.42
C LYS A 198 -24.25 -17.53 16.75
N ALA A 199 -24.43 -16.38 17.39
CA ALA A 199 -23.95 -15.11 16.86
C ALA A 199 -22.41 -15.07 16.76
N GLY A 200 -21.71 -15.52 17.81
CA GLY A 200 -20.24 -15.61 17.81
C GLY A 200 -19.71 -16.58 16.76
N GLN A 201 -20.37 -17.72 16.56
CA GLN A 201 -19.99 -18.69 15.52
C GLN A 201 -20.15 -18.13 14.10
N ALA A 202 -21.26 -17.43 13.83
CA ALA A 202 -21.49 -16.77 12.56
C ALA A 202 -20.48 -15.65 12.31
N ALA A 203 -20.17 -14.86 13.34
CA ALA A 203 -19.14 -13.82 13.29
C ALA A 203 -17.76 -14.41 13.00
N TYR A 204 -17.40 -15.53 13.63
CA TYR A 204 -16.14 -16.22 13.38
C TYR A 204 -16.00 -16.67 11.93
N LYS A 205 -17.04 -17.33 11.38
CA LYS A 205 -17.06 -17.70 9.97
C LYS A 205 -16.88 -16.47 9.06
N ALA A 206 -17.59 -15.38 9.36
CA ALA A 206 -17.48 -14.14 8.60
C ALA A 206 -16.06 -13.56 8.65
N VAL A 207 -15.36 -13.62 9.78
CA VAL A 207 -13.95 -13.17 9.88
C VAL A 207 -13.05 -14.01 8.97
N VAL A 208 -13.19 -15.33 8.95
CA VAL A 208 -12.41 -16.20 8.06
C VAL A 208 -12.66 -15.86 6.59
N ASP A 209 -13.94 -15.73 6.20
CA ASP A 209 -14.32 -15.43 4.81
C ASP A 209 -13.80 -14.04 4.38
N LEU A 210 -13.99 -13.01 5.21
CA LEU A 210 -13.61 -11.62 4.93
C LEU A 210 -12.10 -11.40 4.91
N THR A 211 -11.33 -12.09 5.76
CA THR A 211 -9.86 -12.00 5.72
C THR A 211 -9.29 -12.60 4.44
N GLY A 212 -9.85 -13.72 3.97
CA GLY A 212 -9.53 -14.28 2.66
C GLY A 212 -9.95 -13.36 1.50
N GLU A 213 -11.12 -12.71 1.59
CA GLU A 213 -11.56 -11.71 0.59
C GLU A 213 -10.62 -10.50 0.53
N LEU A 214 -10.21 -9.97 1.70
CA LEU A 214 -9.29 -8.85 1.82
C LEU A 214 -7.94 -9.14 1.15
N GLU A 215 -7.35 -10.31 1.44
CA GLU A 215 -6.08 -10.73 0.85
C GLU A 215 -6.18 -10.84 -0.69
N ARG A 216 -7.18 -11.57 -1.20
CA ARG A 216 -7.38 -11.75 -2.65
C ARG A 216 -7.59 -10.42 -3.36
N LYS A 217 -8.39 -9.52 -2.79
CA LYS A 217 -8.65 -8.19 -3.36
C LYS A 217 -7.37 -7.34 -3.38
N THR A 218 -6.59 -7.37 -2.31
CA THR A 218 -5.32 -6.63 -2.24
C THR A 218 -4.30 -7.17 -3.24
N LEU A 219 -4.23 -8.49 -3.41
CA LEU A 219 -3.37 -9.12 -4.40
C LEU A 219 -3.77 -8.76 -5.84
N SER A 220 -5.08 -8.78 -6.15
CA SER A 220 -5.60 -8.35 -7.45
C SER A 220 -5.24 -6.90 -7.75
N LEU A 221 -5.47 -6.00 -6.78
CA LEU A 221 -5.08 -4.59 -6.87
C LEU A 221 -3.57 -4.42 -7.12
N GLN A 222 -2.72 -5.16 -6.41
CA GLN A 222 -1.28 -5.08 -6.63
C GLN A 222 -0.91 -5.55 -8.05
N ARG A 223 -1.46 -6.66 -8.52
CA ARG A 223 -1.16 -7.16 -9.87
C ARG A 223 -1.51 -6.15 -10.95
N GLY A 224 -2.69 -5.54 -10.87
CA GLY A 224 -3.07 -4.47 -11.79
C GLY A 224 -2.12 -3.26 -11.68
N GLN A 225 -1.80 -2.84 -10.45
CA GLN A 225 -0.89 -1.73 -10.22
C GLN A 225 0.53 -1.97 -10.78
N GLU A 226 1.10 -3.17 -10.57
CA GLU A 226 2.43 -3.53 -11.09
C GLU A 226 2.41 -3.76 -12.61
N GLY A 227 1.38 -4.39 -13.15
CA GLY A 227 1.27 -4.72 -14.57
C GLY A 227 0.89 -3.53 -15.45
N TYR A 228 0.17 -2.55 -14.90
CA TYR A 228 -0.34 -1.41 -15.68
C TYR A 228 0.24 -0.08 -15.22
N LEU A 229 -0.02 0.29 -13.97
CA LEU A 229 0.25 1.64 -13.49
C LEU A 229 1.75 1.96 -13.43
N MET A 230 2.56 1.00 -12.96
CA MET A 230 4.01 1.17 -12.84
C MET A 230 4.70 1.43 -14.19
N PRO A 231 4.43 0.66 -15.26
CA PRO A 231 4.93 0.98 -16.61
C PRO A 231 4.59 2.40 -17.08
N TYR A 232 3.35 2.85 -16.86
CA TYR A 232 2.95 4.22 -17.21
C TYR A 232 3.74 5.27 -16.42
N VAL A 233 3.91 5.08 -15.12
CA VAL A 233 4.73 6.00 -14.30
C VAL A 233 6.16 6.04 -14.81
N ALA A 234 6.77 4.88 -15.09
CA ALA A 234 8.15 4.81 -15.58
C ALA A 234 8.31 5.47 -16.96
N ALA A 235 7.32 5.36 -17.84
CA ALA A 235 7.39 5.90 -19.20
C ALA A 235 7.05 7.39 -19.30
N TYR A 236 6.24 7.92 -18.39
CA TYR A 236 5.74 9.31 -18.47
C TYR A 236 6.29 10.25 -17.41
N VAL A 237 6.88 9.73 -16.33
CA VAL A 237 7.32 10.56 -15.20
C VAL A 237 8.81 10.41 -14.97
N ASP A 238 9.53 11.51 -15.12
CA ASP A 238 10.98 11.53 -14.94
C ASP A 238 11.40 11.17 -13.49
N ARG A 239 12.67 10.81 -13.35
CA ARG A 239 13.24 10.38 -12.06
C ARG A 239 13.19 11.46 -10.98
N ALA A 240 13.39 12.72 -11.34
CA ALA A 240 13.40 13.82 -10.37
C ALA A 240 12.00 14.02 -9.77
N THR A 241 10.96 13.93 -10.59
CA THR A 241 9.56 14.02 -10.19
C THR A 241 9.15 12.84 -9.32
N GLN A 242 9.56 11.61 -9.66
CA GLN A 242 9.33 10.43 -8.81
C GLN A 242 10.04 10.55 -7.44
N ASN A 243 11.29 11.03 -7.42
CA ASN A 243 12.05 11.24 -6.18
C ASN A 243 11.42 12.31 -5.29
N LYS A 244 10.92 13.41 -5.86
CA LYS A 244 10.18 14.43 -5.12
C LYS A 244 8.92 13.85 -4.47
N PHE A 245 8.22 12.96 -5.18
CA PHE A 245 7.07 12.25 -4.61
C PHE A 245 7.49 11.35 -3.44
N ASN A 246 8.56 10.57 -3.56
CA ASN A 246 9.10 9.74 -2.47
C ASN A 246 9.38 10.55 -1.19
N SER A 247 10.05 11.70 -1.33
CA SER A 247 10.32 12.60 -0.19
C SER A 247 9.02 13.08 0.48
N LYS A 248 7.99 13.39 -0.32
CA LYS A 248 6.67 13.80 0.20
C LYS A 248 5.99 12.66 0.98
N VAL A 249 6.07 11.43 0.49
CA VAL A 249 5.51 10.25 1.18
C VAL A 249 6.20 10.02 2.52
N ILE A 250 7.54 10.05 2.56
CA ILE A 250 8.31 9.87 3.81
C ILE A 250 7.90 10.92 4.85
N ALA A 251 7.79 12.19 4.44
CA ALA A 251 7.36 13.27 5.33
C ALA A 251 5.95 13.03 5.91
N SER A 252 5.02 12.50 5.10
CA SER A 252 3.62 12.29 5.51
C SER A 252 3.38 11.11 6.46
N LEU A 253 4.27 10.10 6.45
CA LEU A 253 4.12 8.90 7.29
C LEU A 253 4.46 9.18 8.77
N GLY A 254 5.31 10.17 9.03
CA GLY A 254 5.86 10.42 10.36
C GLY A 254 6.95 9.43 10.75
N LEU A 255 7.77 9.82 11.73
CA LEU A 255 9.00 9.09 12.07
C LEU A 255 8.75 7.68 12.61
N VAL A 256 7.92 7.55 13.65
CA VAL A 256 7.73 6.25 14.32
C VAL A 256 7.08 5.25 13.38
N ASP A 257 6.09 5.68 12.61
CA ASP A 257 5.36 4.79 11.73
C ASP A 257 6.16 4.40 10.48
N SER A 258 7.00 5.30 9.96
CA SER A 258 7.95 4.95 8.90
C SER A 258 8.97 3.92 9.37
N GLN A 259 9.44 3.97 10.62
CA GLN A 259 10.33 2.94 11.19
C GLN A 259 9.65 1.56 11.27
N VAL A 260 8.41 1.51 11.77
CA VAL A 260 7.65 0.25 11.84
C VAL A 260 7.37 -0.31 10.43
N LEU A 261 6.96 0.56 9.49
CA LEU A 261 6.75 0.15 8.10
C LEU A 261 8.05 -0.32 7.42
N MET A 262 9.19 0.31 7.71
CA MET A 262 10.48 -0.09 7.16
C MET A 262 10.86 -1.52 7.58
N VAL A 263 10.63 -1.88 8.84
CA VAL A 263 10.82 -3.26 9.32
C VAL A 263 9.88 -4.20 8.56
N ALA A 264 8.60 -3.83 8.46
CA ALA A 264 7.61 -4.64 7.76
C ALA A 264 8.01 -4.88 6.30
N MET A 265 8.40 -3.83 5.57
CA MET A 265 8.85 -3.88 4.19
C MET A 265 10.07 -4.77 4.02
N TYR A 266 11.09 -4.60 4.87
CA TYR A 266 12.29 -5.43 4.87
C TYR A 266 11.93 -6.91 5.00
N ASP A 267 11.10 -7.27 5.97
CA ASP A 267 10.68 -8.65 6.20
C ASP A 267 9.85 -9.21 5.04
N THR A 268 9.22 -8.35 4.22
CA THR A 268 8.36 -8.79 3.10
C THR A 268 9.20 -9.15 1.90
N ILE A 269 10.29 -8.43 1.70
CA ILE A 269 11.12 -8.53 0.49
C ILE A 269 12.42 -9.29 0.71
N SER A 270 12.78 -9.63 1.96
CA SER A 270 14.04 -10.31 2.28
C SER A 270 14.19 -11.68 1.59
N GLY A 271 13.07 -12.34 1.26
CA GLY A 271 13.07 -13.59 0.48
C GLY A 271 13.16 -13.42 -1.03
N ASN A 272 13.12 -12.18 -1.55
CA ASN A 272 13.19 -11.89 -2.98
C ASN A 272 14.48 -11.10 -3.28
N ALA A 273 15.44 -11.76 -3.92
CA ALA A 273 16.76 -11.18 -4.17
C ALA A 273 16.71 -9.87 -4.98
N GLN A 274 15.81 -9.78 -5.96
CA GLN A 274 15.67 -8.59 -6.80
C GLN A 274 15.11 -7.40 -6.02
N GLU A 275 14.03 -7.61 -5.25
CA GLU A 275 13.45 -6.56 -4.41
C GLU A 275 14.42 -6.15 -3.29
N TYR A 276 15.13 -7.11 -2.71
CA TYR A 276 16.14 -6.83 -1.69
C TYR A 276 17.32 -6.00 -2.22
N ALA A 277 17.76 -6.26 -3.46
CA ALA A 277 18.77 -5.44 -4.12
C ALA A 277 18.29 -3.99 -4.31
N ARG A 278 17.04 -3.78 -4.76
CA ARG A 278 16.42 -2.44 -4.85
C ARG A 278 16.36 -1.76 -3.48
N PHE A 279 15.94 -2.50 -2.45
CA PHE A 279 15.90 -1.99 -1.08
C PHE A 279 17.27 -1.52 -0.59
N ARG A 280 18.34 -2.28 -0.89
CA ARG A 280 19.70 -1.88 -0.52
C ARG A 280 20.19 -0.64 -1.27
N LYS A 281 19.78 -0.45 -2.52
CA LYS A 281 20.07 0.71 -3.35
C LYS A 281 19.35 1.96 -2.83
N ASP A 282 18.06 1.85 -2.55
CA ASP A 282 17.20 3.00 -2.26
C ASP A 282 17.18 3.39 -0.77
N VAL A 283 17.41 2.44 0.14
CA VAL A 283 17.36 2.70 1.58
C VAL A 283 18.78 2.95 2.14
N PRO A 284 19.02 4.11 2.78
CA PRO A 284 20.32 4.45 3.34
C PRO A 284 20.85 3.39 4.32
N ALA A 285 22.18 3.17 4.28
CA ALA A 285 22.83 2.13 5.08
C ALA A 285 22.57 2.27 6.59
N PHE A 286 22.55 3.50 7.12
CA PHE A 286 22.28 3.73 8.53
C PHE A 286 20.84 3.32 8.93
N ALA A 287 19.85 3.59 8.08
CA ALA A 287 18.46 3.18 8.33
C ALA A 287 18.36 1.65 8.30
N ARG A 288 19.05 0.99 7.36
CA ARG A 288 19.12 -0.47 7.29
C ARG A 288 19.76 -1.08 8.55
N ALA A 289 20.83 -0.48 9.06
CA ALA A 289 21.50 -0.93 10.28
C ALA A 289 20.60 -0.85 11.53
N LEU A 290 19.59 0.02 11.55
CA LEU A 290 18.66 0.19 12.67
C LEU A 290 17.46 -0.77 12.62
N ILE A 291 17.22 -1.46 11.50
CA ILE A 291 16.08 -2.39 11.34
C ILE A 291 15.99 -3.42 12.48
N PRO A 292 17.08 -4.10 12.92
CA PRO A 292 16.99 -5.04 14.05
C PRO A 292 16.54 -4.38 15.36
N THR A 293 16.97 -3.14 15.60
CA THR A 293 16.58 -2.36 16.78
C THR A 293 15.11 -1.95 16.71
N TRP A 294 14.66 -1.40 15.57
CA TRP A 294 13.25 -1.06 15.35
C TRP A 294 12.34 -2.29 15.40
N ARG A 295 12.82 -3.44 14.91
CA ARG A 295 12.09 -4.69 14.98
C ARG A 295 11.75 -5.06 16.41
N ARG A 296 12.76 -5.08 17.30
CA ARG A 296 12.59 -5.43 18.72
C ARG A 296 11.78 -4.38 19.48
N ALA A 297 12.07 -3.11 19.26
CA ALA A 297 11.53 -2.02 20.08
C ALA A 297 10.12 -1.57 19.65
N LEU A 298 9.79 -1.63 18.36
CA LEU A 298 8.59 -1.00 17.81
C LEU A 298 7.68 -1.99 17.06
N PHE A 299 8.25 -2.82 16.18
CA PHE A 299 7.45 -3.69 15.32
C PHE A 299 6.89 -4.90 16.07
N ALA A 300 7.71 -5.62 16.84
CA ALA A 300 7.33 -6.86 17.50
C ALA A 300 6.11 -6.66 18.42
N SER A 301 6.05 -5.58 19.19
CA SER A 301 4.90 -5.32 20.07
C SER A 301 3.58 -5.11 19.33
N ARG A 302 3.63 -4.61 18.09
CA ARG A 302 2.45 -4.37 17.24
C ARG A 302 2.05 -5.62 16.46
N ALA A 303 3.03 -6.34 15.91
CA ALA A 303 2.80 -7.48 15.03
C ALA A 303 2.69 -8.84 15.76
N ARG A 304 3.02 -8.90 17.07
CA ARG A 304 3.05 -10.15 17.86
C ARG A 304 1.78 -10.98 17.75
N CYS A 305 0.61 -10.35 17.68
CA CYS A 305 -0.64 -11.11 17.62
C CYS A 305 -0.74 -11.98 16.34
N LEU A 306 -0.02 -11.62 15.27
CA LEU A 306 0.05 -12.34 14.00
C LEU A 306 1.14 -13.42 13.99
N GLU A 307 1.94 -13.52 15.05
CA GLU A 307 2.91 -14.58 15.24
C GLU A 307 2.19 -15.74 15.94
N GLY A 308 2.40 -16.98 15.49
CA GLY A 308 1.96 -18.14 16.28
C GLY A 308 2.51 -17.99 17.70
N GLU A 309 1.76 -18.41 18.72
CA GLU A 309 2.45 -18.66 19.98
C GLU A 309 3.54 -19.68 19.64
N PRO A 310 4.80 -19.45 20.04
CA PRO A 310 5.78 -20.52 19.94
C PRO A 310 5.10 -21.69 20.63
N GLU A 311 4.91 -22.82 19.92
CA GLU A 311 4.51 -24.04 20.58
C GLU A 311 5.45 -24.15 21.76
N VAL A 312 4.91 -23.96 22.97
CA VAL A 312 5.67 -24.17 24.19
C VAL A 312 6.07 -25.61 24.02
N ALA A 313 7.33 -25.84 23.64
CA ALA A 313 7.83 -27.18 23.40
C ALA A 313 7.58 -27.87 24.73
N VAL A 314 6.50 -28.66 24.77
CA VAL A 314 6.14 -29.41 25.96
C VAL A 314 7.34 -30.30 26.12
N ALA A 315 8.17 -29.97 27.11
CA ALA A 315 9.36 -30.75 27.39
C ALA A 315 8.83 -32.17 27.56
N ALA A 316 9.19 -33.05 26.62
CA ALA A 316 8.86 -34.45 26.71
C ALA A 316 9.63 -34.96 27.93
N GLU A 317 8.94 -35.06 29.05
CA GLU A 317 9.37 -35.79 30.24
C GLU A 317 9.29 -37.29 29.99
#